data_AF-A0A962UU30-F1
#
_entry.id   AF-A0A962UU30-F1
#
_cell.length_a   1.000
_cell.length_b   1.000
_cell.length_c   1.000
_cell.angle_alpha   90.00
_cell.angle_beta   90.00
_cell.angle_gamma   90.00
#
_symmetry.space_group_name_H-M   'P 1'
#
loop_
_entity.id
_entity.type
_entity.pdbx_description
1 polymer ?
#
loop_
_entity_poly.entity_id
_entity_poly.type
_entity_poly.pdbx_seq_one_letter_code
_entity_poly.pdbx_strand_id
1 'polypeptide(L)' 'MASEDKRQWSDLTGEEQLALREAYGHYLDRLPPTCDLNEKIERFRHWLAEHGIDYPVDR' A
#
# COMPACT_ATOMS: atom_id res chain seq x y z
N MET A 1 -3.98 21.19 14.11
CA MET A 1 -3.50 19.80 14.28
C MET A 1 -4.32 18.96 13.33
N ALA A 2 -3.87 18.80 12.09
CA ALA A 2 -4.62 18.08 11.07
C ALA A 2 -4.61 16.60 11.42
N SER A 3 -5.80 16.02 11.55
CA SER A 3 -6.01 14.61 11.85
C SER A 3 -5.31 13.76 10.78
N GLU A 4 -4.26 13.04 11.16
CA GLU A 4 -3.75 11.89 10.40
C GLU A 4 -4.71 10.72 10.60
N ASP A 5 -5.94 10.87 10.10
CA ASP A 5 -6.91 9.78 10.05
C ASP A 5 -6.54 8.88 8.86
N LYS A 6 -5.53 8.03 9.06
CA LYS A 6 -5.19 7.00 8.08
C LYS A 6 -6.27 5.94 8.12
N ARG A 7 -6.93 5.70 6.99
CA ARG A 7 -7.94 4.64 6.88
C ARG A 7 -7.26 3.29 6.99
N GLN A 8 -7.80 2.40 7.82
CA GLN A 8 -7.25 1.05 7.92
C GLN A 8 -7.52 0.28 6.62
N TRP A 9 -6.55 -0.49 6.16
CA TRP A 9 -6.71 -1.37 4.99
C TRP A 9 -7.94 -2.28 5.12
N SER A 10 -8.21 -2.78 6.32
CA SER A 10 -9.36 -3.64 6.62
C SER A 10 -10.72 -2.92 6.55
N ASP A 11 -10.73 -1.58 6.59
CA ASP A 11 -11.94 -0.75 6.46
C ASP A 11 -12.29 -0.50 4.98
N LEU A 12 -11.30 -0.65 4.08
CA LEU A 12 -11.50 -0.49 2.64
C LEU A 12 -12.34 -1.61 2.07
N THR A 13 -13.24 -1.23 1.16
CA THR A 13 -14.02 -2.20 0.38
C THR A 13 -13.10 -3.04 -0.51
N GLY A 14 -13.56 -4.23 -0.90
CA GLY A 14 -12.78 -5.11 -1.79
C GLY A 14 -12.41 -4.44 -3.12
N GLU A 15 -13.26 -3.55 -3.62
CA GLU A 15 -13.02 -2.75 -4.83
C GLU A 15 -11.91 -1.71 -4.63
N GLU A 16 -11.92 -0.99 -3.50
CA GLU A 16 -10.84 -0.05 -3.14
C GLU A 16 -9.50 -0.77 -2.96
N GLN A 17 -9.51 -1.90 -2.24
CA GLN A 17 -8.32 -2.73 -2.07
C GLN A 17 -7.77 -3.23 -3.41
N LEU A 18 -8.65 -3.63 -4.33
CA LEU A 18 -8.26 -4.06 -5.66
C LEU A 18 -7.64 -2.91 -6.46
N ALA A 19 -8.32 -1.76 -6.52
CA ALA A 19 -7.83 -0.57 -7.23
C ALA A 19 -6.45 -0.11 -6.73
N LEU A 20 -6.22 -0.16 -5.42
CA LEU A 20 -4.92 0.17 -4.83
C LEU A 20 -3.83 -0.83 -5.20
N ARG A 21 -4.15 -2.13 -5.26
CA ARG A 21 -3.20 -3.16 -5.71
C ARG A 21 -2.87 -3.03 -7.19
N GLU A 22 -3.85 -2.72 -8.02
CA GLU A 22 -3.63 -2.45 -9.45
C GLU A 22 -2.76 -1.22 -9.66
N ALA A 23 -3.08 -0.11 -8.97
CA ALA A 23 -2.28 1.11 -8.99
C ALA A 23 -0.84 0.88 -8.51
N TYR A 24 -0.67 0.06 -7.46
CA TYR A 24 0.65 -0.35 -7.00
C TYR A 24 1.37 -1.23 -8.02
N GLY A 25 0.67 -2.11 -8.73
CA GLY A 25 1.21 -2.88 -9.87
C GLY A 25 1.78 -1.98 -10.97
N HIS A 26 1.04 -0.94 -11.37
CA HIS A 26 1.53 0.06 -12.32
C HIS A 26 2.68 0.91 -11.79
N TYR A 27 2.75 1.13 -10.47
CA TYR A 27 3.88 1.77 -9.83
C TYR A 27 5.14 0.88 -9.86
N LEU A 28 4.98 -0.42 -9.60
CA LEU A 28 6.07 -1.40 -9.67
C LEU A 28 6.65 -1.56 -11.06
N ASP A 29 5.82 -1.51 -12.11
CA ASP A 29 6.28 -1.58 -13.51
C ASP A 29 7.26 -0.45 -13.87
N ARG A 30 7.15 0.69 -13.18
CA ARG A 30 8.05 1.85 -13.34
C ARG A 30 9.31 1.77 -12.47
N LEU A 31 9.39 0.82 -11.55
CA LEU A 31 10.51 0.67 -10.63
C LEU A 31 11.46 -0.44 -11.10
N PRO A 32 12.75 -0.39 -10.70
CA PRO A 32 13.65 -1.49 -10.93
C PRO A 32 13.10 -2.78 -10.29
N PRO A 33 13.18 -3.93 -10.99
CA PRO A 33 12.65 -5.18 -10.49
C PRO A 33 13.37 -5.57 -9.20
N THR A 34 12.59 -5.80 -8.14
CA THR A 34 13.10 -6.26 -6.84
C THR A 34 12.88 -7.76 -6.75
N CYS A 35 13.94 -8.55 -6.53
CA CYS A 35 13.79 -9.97 -6.24
C CYS A 35 13.34 -10.25 -4.79
N ASP A 36 13.40 -9.24 -3.91
CA ASP A 36 13.07 -9.39 -2.50
C ASP A 36 11.58 -9.13 -2.23
N LEU A 37 10.89 -10.18 -1.75
CA LEU A 37 9.49 -10.10 -1.37
C LEU A 37 9.28 -9.11 -0.20
N ASN A 38 10.20 -9.09 0.77
CA ASN A 38 10.13 -8.17 1.91
C ASN A 38 10.19 -6.71 1.45
N GLU A 39 11.12 -6.39 0.53
CA GLU A 39 11.24 -5.04 -0.01
C GLU A 39 9.98 -4.62 -0.77
N LYS A 40 9.35 -5.57 -1.50
CA LYS A 40 8.07 -5.33 -2.18
C LYS A 40 6.93 -5.04 -1.20
N ILE A 41 6.91 -5.69 -0.04
CA ILE A 41 5.91 -5.45 1.03
C ILE A 41 6.17 -4.10 1.70
N GLU A 42 7.43 -3.79 2.04
CA GLU A 42 7.79 -2.51 2.65
C GLU A 42 7.49 -1.32 1.73
N ARG A 43 7.81 -1.43 0.44
CA ARG A 43 7.44 -0.43 -0.58
C ARG A 43 5.93 -0.28 -0.70
N PHE A 44 5.17 -1.37 -0.60
CA PHE A 44 3.71 -1.31 -0.67
C PHE A 44 3.15 -0.56 0.54
N ARG A 45 3.66 -0.86 1.74
CA ARG A 45 3.26 -0.19 2.99
C ARG A 45 3.59 1.29 2.96
N HIS A 46 4.79 1.65 2.52
CA HIS A 46 5.18 3.05 2.37
C HIS A 46 4.30 3.77 1.36
N TRP A 47 4.02 3.14 0.21
CA TRP A 47 3.13 3.69 -0.79
C TRP A 47 1.72 3.89 -0.24
N LEU A 48 1.15 2.91 0.45
CA LEU A 48 -0.17 3.04 1.09
C LEU A 48 -0.21 4.14 2.16
N ALA A 49 0.86 4.30 2.94
CA ALA A 49 0.95 5.36 3.93
C ALA A 49 0.90 6.77 3.30
N GLU A 50 1.50 6.96 2.12
CA GLU A 50 1.41 8.20 1.33
C GLU A 50 -0.02 8.44 0.82
N HIS A 51 -0.78 7.37 0.56
CA HIS A 51 -2.22 7.42 0.22
C HIS A 51 -3.14 7.53 1.45
N GLY A 52 -2.58 7.70 2.65
CA GLY A 52 -3.36 7.81 3.89
C GLY A 52 -4.01 6.50 4.31
N ILE A 53 -3.41 5.37 3.95
CA ILE A 53 -3.92 4.03 4.28
C ILE A 53 -2.93 3.32 5.20
N ASP A 54 -3.42 2.82 6.31
CA ASP A 54 -2.64 2.02 7.25
C ASP A 54 -2.75 0.54 6.90
N TYR A 55 -1.63 -0.07 6.53
CA TYR A 55 -1.54 -1.50 6.20
C TYR A 55 -0.88 -2.26 7.35
N PRO A 56 -1.60 -3.20 8.00
CA PRO A 56 -1.08 -3.93 9.14
C PRO A 56 0.13 -4.77 8.72
N VAL A 57 1.18 -4.75 9.54
CA VAL A 57 2.22 -5.79 9.45
C VAL A 57 1.66 -6.98 10.20
N ASP A 58 1.29 -8.03 9.48
CA ASP A 58 0.97 -9.31 10.12
C ASP A 58 2.26 -9.77 10.83
N ARG A 59 2.20 -9.93 12.15
CA ARG A 59 3.35 -10.24 13.02
C ARG A 59 3.32 -11.69 13.45
#